data_AF-A0A455UL20-F1
#
_entry.id   AF-A0A455UL20-F1
#
_cell.length_a   1.000
_cell.length_b   1.000
_cell.length_c   1.000
_cell.angle_alpha   90.00
_cell.angle_beta   90.00
_cell.angle_gamma   90.00
#
_symmetry.space_group_name_H-M   'P 1'
#
loop_
_entity.id
_entity.type
_entity.pdbx_description
1 polymer ?
#
loop_
_entity_poly.entity_id
_entity_poly.type
_entity_poly.pdbx_seq_one_letter_code
_entity_poly.pdbx_strand_id
1 'polypeptide(L)'
;MKVVISGPQALNGTVAVSGAKNSATRVLAAALLSSGQITLRNFPLLLEDVKAKIKFMRMMGACIEENFASSEIELSASSISTDKIVDFDLPIRTTYLLAAGALAHNKKVKIPYPGGCKIGSRGYDLHLMVWKQLGCKVEEWPEYILVEGELTGSS
;
A
#
# COMPACT_ATOMS: atom_id res chain seq x y z
N MET A 1 20.60 -7.93 -11.96
CA MET A 1 21.82 -7.18 -11.55
C MET A 1 22.71 -8.11 -10.76
N LYS A 2 24.02 -8.09 -11.00
CA LYS A 2 25.01 -8.89 -10.26
C LYS A 2 25.87 -7.93 -9.44
N VAL A 3 25.91 -8.10 -8.12
CA VAL A 3 26.80 -7.33 -7.25
C VAL A 3 28.09 -8.15 -7.10
N VAL A 4 29.22 -7.58 -7.51
CA VAL A 4 30.55 -8.18 -7.36
C VAL A 4 31.29 -7.37 -6.30
N ILE A 5 31.72 -8.04 -5.23
CA ILE A 5 32.44 -7.42 -4.13
C ILE A 5 33.90 -7.90 -4.20
N SER A 6 34.83 -6.96 -4.25
CA SER A 6 36.28 -7.23 -4.16
C SER A 6 36.77 -6.78 -2.79
N GLY A 7 37.57 -7.60 -2.12
CA GLY A 7 38.07 -7.32 -0.78
C GLY A 7 39.40 -8.03 -0.49
N PRO A 8 39.90 -7.94 0.76
CA PRO A 8 39.33 -7.23 1.91
C PRO A 8 39.62 -5.72 1.89
N GLN A 9 38.66 -4.91 2.36
CA GLN A 9 38.81 -3.45 2.45
C GLN A 9 38.14 -2.92 3.73
N ALA A 10 38.84 -2.05 4.47
CA ALA A 10 38.28 -1.38 5.64
C ALA A 10 37.35 -0.23 5.19
N LEU A 11 36.15 -0.17 5.76
CA LEU A 11 35.18 0.90 5.48
C LEU A 11 35.47 2.12 6.38
N ASN A 12 35.59 3.30 5.77
CA ASN A 12 35.66 4.58 6.47
C ASN A 12 34.83 5.61 5.69
N GLY A 13 33.88 6.25 6.36
CA GLY A 13 33.03 7.28 5.78
C GLY A 13 31.69 7.43 6.52
N THR A 14 30.84 8.30 5.98
CA THR A 14 29.49 8.57 6.50
C THR A 14 28.46 8.17 5.45
N VAL A 15 27.33 7.61 5.90
CA VAL A 15 26.19 7.26 5.04
C VAL A 15 24.93 7.96 5.55
N ALA A 16 24.15 8.52 4.62
CA ALA A 16 22.82 9.03 4.93
C ALA A 16 21.82 7.87 4.99
N VAL A 17 21.01 7.81 6.05
CA VAL A 17 20.00 6.77 6.23
C VAL A 17 18.68 7.24 5.64
N SER A 18 18.15 6.48 4.68
CA SER A 18 16.83 6.74 4.10
C SER A 18 15.70 6.43 5.09
N GLY A 19 14.54 7.04 4.88
CA GLY A 19 13.33 6.75 5.64
C GLY A 19 13.00 5.26 5.76
N ALA A 20 12.45 4.87 6.91
CA ALA A 20 12.19 3.47 7.22
C ALA A 20 11.07 2.87 6.33
N LYS A 21 11.42 1.87 5.51
CA LYS A 21 10.51 1.12 4.62
C LYS A 21 9.18 0.72 5.26
N ASN A 22 9.22 0.09 6.43
CA ASN A 22 8.03 -0.45 7.09
C ASN A 22 7.12 0.66 7.63
N SER A 23 7.68 1.82 7.96
CA SER A 23 6.89 3.00 8.32
C SER A 23 6.25 3.60 7.08
N ALA A 24 7.07 3.86 6.04
CA ALA A 24 6.64 4.47 4.78
C ALA A 24 5.40 3.78 4.18
N THR A 25 5.42 2.45 4.10
CA THR A 25 4.30 1.67 3.54
C THR A 25 3.02 1.75 4.38
N ARG A 26 3.11 1.86 5.71
CA ARG A 26 1.93 2.02 6.60
C ARG A 26 1.38 3.44 6.55
N VAL A 27 2.26 4.43 6.52
CA VAL A 27 1.88 5.84 6.46
C VAL A 27 1.14 6.14 5.15
N LEU A 28 1.51 5.54 4.02
CA LEU A 28 0.71 5.65 2.78
C LEU A 28 -0.73 5.17 2.95
N ALA A 29 -0.95 4.09 3.70
CA ALA A 29 -2.29 3.59 3.96
C ALA A 29 -3.07 4.50 4.92
N ALA A 30 -2.41 5.01 5.95
CA ALA A 30 -3.00 6.00 6.85
C ALA A 30 -3.35 7.31 6.11
N ALA A 31 -2.53 7.71 5.14
CA ALA A 31 -2.74 8.92 4.37
C ALA A 31 -4.02 8.85 3.51
N LEU A 32 -4.46 7.65 3.12
CA LEU A 32 -5.77 7.46 2.50
C LEU A 32 -6.93 7.80 3.42
N LEU A 33 -6.78 7.87 4.74
CA LEU A 33 -7.87 8.22 5.66
C LEU A 33 -8.11 9.74 5.74
N SER A 34 -7.23 10.55 5.18
CA SER A 34 -7.35 12.00 5.19
C SER A 34 -8.22 12.50 4.04
N SER A 35 -9.03 13.53 4.32
CA SER A 35 -9.75 14.30 3.31
C SER A 35 -8.93 15.44 2.72
N GLY A 36 -7.81 15.83 3.34
CA GLY A 36 -6.91 16.89 2.90
C GLY A 36 -5.60 16.38 2.30
N GLN A 37 -4.86 17.30 1.68
CA GLN A 37 -3.52 17.05 1.14
C GLN A 37 -2.53 16.73 2.28
N ILE A 38 -1.70 15.71 2.06
CA ILE A 38 -0.65 15.28 2.99
C ILE A 38 0.71 15.37 2.30
N THR A 39 1.70 15.89 3.01
CA THR A 39 3.12 15.84 2.61
C THR A 39 3.87 14.90 3.55
N LEU A 40 4.49 13.85 3.01
CA LEU A 40 5.40 12.98 3.75
C LEU A 40 6.84 13.32 3.39
N ARG A 41 7.68 13.49 4.42
CA ARG A 41 9.09 13.86 4.27
C ARG A 41 10.03 12.72 4.64
N ASN A 42 11.26 12.77 4.13
CA ASN A 42 12.24 11.68 4.27
C ASN A 42 11.65 10.33 3.84
N PHE A 43 11.04 10.30 2.66
CA PHE A 43 10.28 9.17 2.17
C PHE A 43 11.11 8.31 1.18
N PRO A 44 11.18 6.98 1.35
CA PRO A 44 12.06 6.11 0.57
C PRO A 44 11.45 5.74 -0.81
N LEU A 45 11.44 6.71 -1.73
CA LEU A 45 10.79 6.62 -3.06
C LEU A 45 11.32 5.47 -3.96
N LEU A 46 12.57 5.04 -3.75
CA LEU A 46 13.20 4.05 -4.61
C LEU A 46 12.78 2.59 -4.30
N LEU A 47 12.04 2.36 -3.22
CA LEU A 47 11.62 1.01 -2.83
C LEU A 47 10.50 0.47 -3.72
N GLU A 48 10.65 -0.76 -4.20
CA GLU A 48 9.65 -1.40 -5.08
C GLU A 48 8.25 -1.49 -4.44
N ASP A 49 8.16 -1.88 -3.16
CA ASP A 49 6.89 -1.92 -2.43
C ASP A 49 6.20 -0.55 -2.36
N VAL A 50 6.98 0.53 -2.28
CA VAL A 50 6.47 1.91 -2.25
C VAL A 50 5.92 2.30 -3.63
N LYS A 51 6.70 2.08 -4.69
CA LYS A 51 6.27 2.35 -6.07
C LYS A 51 5.00 1.60 -6.42
N ALA A 52 4.93 0.33 -6.03
CA ALA A 52 3.78 -0.52 -6.29
C ALA A 52 2.52 0.00 -5.56
N LYS A 53 2.63 0.44 -4.31
CA LYS A 53 1.53 1.08 -3.57
C LYS A 53 1.08 2.39 -4.21
N ILE A 54 2.02 3.25 -4.59
CA ILE A 54 1.71 4.52 -5.26
C ILE A 54 0.97 4.25 -6.58
N LYS A 55 1.42 3.27 -7.37
CA LYS A 55 0.73 2.84 -8.60
C LYS A 55 -0.72 2.44 -8.32
N PHE A 56 -0.96 1.60 -7.30
CA PHE A 56 -2.32 1.19 -6.95
C PHE A 56 -3.18 2.36 -6.45
N MET A 57 -2.62 3.25 -5.63
CA MET A 57 -3.31 4.46 -5.18
C MET A 57 -3.69 5.37 -6.35
N ARG A 58 -2.80 5.55 -7.33
CA ARG A 58 -3.11 6.27 -8.58
C ARG A 58 -4.23 5.60 -9.39
N MET A 59 -4.26 4.26 -9.45
CA MET A 59 -5.35 3.50 -10.09
C MET A 59 -6.69 3.69 -9.37
N MET A 60 -6.68 3.86 -8.05
CA MET A 60 -7.85 4.27 -7.30
C MET A 60 -8.23 5.75 -7.55
N GLY A 61 -7.39 6.55 -8.20
CA GLY A 61 -7.65 7.97 -8.46
C GLY A 61 -7.04 8.94 -7.44
N ALA A 62 -6.10 8.50 -6.61
CA ALA A 62 -5.35 9.40 -5.74
C ALA A 62 -4.40 10.28 -6.57
N CYS A 63 -4.33 11.57 -6.25
CA CYS A 63 -3.34 12.49 -6.80
C CYS A 63 -2.06 12.37 -5.97
N ILE A 64 -0.94 12.02 -6.60
CA ILE A 64 0.33 11.77 -5.90
C ILE A 64 1.48 12.37 -6.71
N GLU A 65 2.24 13.26 -6.09
CA GLU A 65 3.45 13.90 -6.64
C GLU A 65 4.68 13.48 -5.84
N GLU A 66 5.74 13.06 -6.54
CA GLU A 66 6.97 12.53 -5.94
C GLU A 66 8.13 13.50 -6.19
N ASN A 67 8.72 14.06 -5.13
CA ASN A 67 9.92 14.87 -5.22
C ASN A 67 11.16 14.04 -4.82
N PHE A 68 11.86 13.52 -5.82
CA PHE A 68 13.06 12.71 -5.62
C PHE A 68 14.24 13.49 -5.04
N ALA A 69 14.31 14.81 -5.28
CA ALA A 69 15.41 15.64 -4.79
C ALA A 69 15.28 15.91 -3.28
N SER A 70 14.07 16.19 -2.78
CA SER A 70 13.81 16.41 -1.35
C SER A 70 13.43 15.13 -0.60
N SER A 71 13.26 13.99 -1.28
CA SER A 71 12.69 12.76 -0.71
C SER A 71 11.34 13.02 -0.05
N GLU A 72 10.46 13.71 -0.77
CA GLU A 72 9.11 14.05 -0.32
C GLU A 72 8.06 13.47 -1.27
N ILE A 73 6.87 13.22 -0.72
CA ILE A 73 5.71 12.84 -1.51
C ILE A 73 4.50 13.64 -1.03
N GLU A 74 3.78 14.24 -1.96
CA GLU A 74 2.52 14.92 -1.73
C GLU A 74 1.39 14.04 -2.24
N LEU A 75 0.33 13.88 -1.45
CA LEU A 75 -0.77 13.00 -1.80
C LEU A 75 -2.13 13.57 -1.37
N SER A 76 -3.14 13.34 -2.20
CA SER A 76 -4.54 13.62 -1.91
C SER A 76 -5.40 12.42 -2.31
N ALA A 77 -6.29 12.00 -1.40
CA ALA A 77 -7.17 10.84 -1.56
C ALA A 77 -8.66 11.21 -1.59
N SER A 78 -9.00 12.48 -1.78
CA SER A 78 -10.38 13.01 -1.68
C SER A 78 -11.41 12.39 -2.62
N SER A 79 -10.97 11.71 -3.68
CA SER A 79 -11.83 11.19 -4.75
C SER A 79 -11.44 9.77 -5.18
N ILE A 80 -10.86 8.98 -4.28
CA ILE A 80 -10.47 7.61 -4.61
C ILE A 80 -11.71 6.73 -4.82
N SER A 81 -11.66 5.77 -5.74
CA SER A 81 -12.62 4.68 -5.92
C SER A 81 -11.95 3.52 -6.66
N THR A 82 -12.31 2.28 -6.30
CA THR A 82 -11.86 1.08 -7.02
C THR A 82 -12.77 0.68 -8.17
N ASP A 83 -13.89 1.37 -8.41
CA ASP A 83 -14.86 0.95 -9.41
C ASP A 83 -14.30 1.00 -10.83
N LYS A 84 -13.36 1.91 -11.08
CA LYS A 84 -12.69 2.11 -12.37
C LYS A 84 -11.46 1.22 -12.57
N ILE A 85 -11.07 0.41 -11.57
CA ILE A 85 -9.93 -0.48 -11.69
C ILE A 85 -10.34 -1.70 -12.51
N VAL A 86 -9.61 -1.93 -13.60
CA VAL A 86 -9.82 -3.05 -14.54
C VAL A 86 -8.69 -4.08 -14.51
N ASP A 87 -7.53 -3.71 -13.94
CA ASP A 87 -6.35 -4.55 -13.86
C ASP A 87 -5.97 -4.74 -12.38
N PHE A 88 -5.91 -6.01 -11.96
CA PHE A 88 -5.59 -6.44 -10.61
C PHE A 88 -4.26 -7.21 -10.53
N ASP A 89 -3.46 -7.23 -11.60
CA ASP A 89 -2.12 -7.84 -11.62
C ASP A 89 -1.08 -6.97 -10.88
N LEU A 90 -1.30 -6.84 -9.58
CA LEU A 90 -0.44 -6.09 -8.68
C LEU A 90 -0.09 -6.98 -7.49
N PRO A 91 1.09 -7.64 -7.50
CA PRO A 91 1.51 -8.55 -6.45
C PRO A 91 1.97 -7.76 -5.22
N ILE A 92 1.03 -7.12 -4.51
CA ILE A 92 1.34 -6.29 -3.35
C ILE A 92 0.54 -6.79 -2.16
N ARG A 93 1.19 -7.66 -1.40
CA ARG A 93 0.67 -8.15 -0.13
C ARG A 93 0.26 -7.05 0.85
N THR A 94 0.92 -5.89 0.78
CA THR A 94 0.64 -4.74 1.66
C THR A 94 -0.52 -3.84 1.19
N THR A 95 -1.17 -4.16 0.07
CA THR A 95 -2.36 -3.43 -0.44
C THR A 95 -3.59 -3.63 0.42
N TYR A 96 -3.62 -4.67 1.25
CA TYR A 96 -4.70 -4.93 2.20
C TYR A 96 -4.85 -3.81 3.23
N LEU A 97 -3.78 -3.09 3.57
CA LEU A 97 -3.88 -1.88 4.41
C LEU A 97 -4.55 -0.71 3.67
N LEU A 98 -4.46 -0.66 2.34
CA LEU A 98 -5.13 0.36 1.53
C LEU A 98 -6.65 0.13 1.49
N ALA A 99 -7.10 -1.11 1.68
CA ALA A 99 -8.51 -1.45 1.76
C ALA A 99 -9.24 -0.70 2.87
N ALA A 100 -8.62 -0.58 4.05
CA ALA A 100 -9.20 0.16 5.17
C ALA A 100 -9.40 1.64 4.84
N GLY A 101 -8.43 2.25 4.15
CA GLY A 101 -8.56 3.62 3.65
C GLY A 101 -9.69 3.78 2.64
N ALA A 102 -9.73 2.91 1.63
CA ALA A 102 -10.77 2.96 0.59
C ALA A 102 -12.19 2.67 1.12
N LEU A 103 -12.32 1.76 2.09
CA LEU A 103 -13.59 1.47 2.77
C LEU A 103 -14.09 2.68 3.56
N ALA A 104 -13.19 3.46 4.18
CA ALA A 104 -13.57 4.67 4.91
C ALA A 104 -14.20 5.74 4.00
N HIS A 105 -13.77 5.83 2.73
CA HIS A 105 -14.32 6.79 1.76
C HIS A 105 -15.60 6.30 1.09
N ASN A 106 -15.59 5.08 0.57
CA ASN A 106 -16.63 4.62 -0.37
C ASN A 106 -17.51 3.49 0.17
N LYS A 107 -17.21 2.95 1.36
CA LYS A 107 -17.83 1.75 1.92
C LYS A 107 -17.73 0.52 1.01
N LYS A 108 -16.83 0.57 0.02
CA LYS A 108 -16.63 -0.46 -1.00
C LYS A 108 -15.21 -0.39 -1.53
N VAL A 109 -14.58 -1.56 -1.68
CA VAL A 109 -13.24 -1.67 -2.27
C VAL A 109 -13.06 -3.02 -2.98
N LYS A 110 -12.40 -2.98 -4.14
CA LYS A 110 -11.88 -4.16 -4.86
C LYS A 110 -10.37 -4.28 -4.60
N ILE A 111 -9.92 -5.39 -4.02
CA ILE A 111 -8.52 -5.59 -3.64
C ILE A 111 -7.94 -6.78 -4.40
N PRO A 112 -6.75 -6.67 -5.04
CA PRO A 112 -6.13 -7.81 -5.71
C PRO A 112 -5.72 -8.89 -4.71
N TYR A 113 -5.67 -10.14 -5.15
CA TYR A 113 -5.06 -11.21 -4.35
C TYR A 113 -3.59 -10.89 -4.09
N PRO A 114 -3.05 -11.21 -2.89
CA PRO A 114 -1.62 -11.07 -2.68
C PRO A 114 -0.90 -12.03 -3.63
N GLY A 115 0.12 -11.52 -4.33
CA GLY A 115 0.99 -12.38 -5.14
C GLY A 115 1.59 -13.54 -4.33
N GLY A 116 1.86 -14.67 -4.99
CA GLY A 116 2.44 -15.86 -4.39
C GLY A 116 3.90 -15.66 -3.98
N CYS A 117 4.21 -15.79 -2.68
CA CYS A 117 5.58 -15.88 -2.20
C CYS A 117 6.01 -17.36 -2.15
N LYS A 118 7.16 -17.71 -2.73
CA LYS A 118 7.75 -19.07 -2.64
C LYS A 118 8.18 -19.47 -1.22
N ILE A 119 8.11 -18.56 -0.25
CA ILE A 119 8.49 -18.79 1.16
C ILE A 119 7.21 -18.89 2.01
N GLY A 120 6.51 -20.03 1.90
CA GLY A 120 5.38 -20.42 2.74
C GLY A 120 4.03 -19.75 2.44
N SER A 121 2.93 -20.45 2.76
CA SER A 121 1.55 -19.99 2.62
C SER A 121 1.19 -19.04 3.76
N ARG A 122 1.63 -17.79 3.69
CA ARG A 122 1.06 -16.78 4.58
C ARG A 122 -0.20 -16.22 3.91
N GLY A 123 -1.35 -16.77 4.29
CA GLY A 123 -2.62 -16.45 3.65
C GLY A 123 -3.17 -15.07 4.00
N TYR A 124 -4.19 -14.66 3.26
CA TYR A 124 -4.92 -13.38 3.37
C TYR A 124 -6.19 -13.50 4.23
N ASP A 125 -6.52 -14.72 4.63
CA ASP A 125 -7.63 -15.14 5.48
C ASP A 125 -7.76 -14.33 6.77
N LEU A 126 -6.66 -13.95 7.42
CA LEU A 126 -6.71 -13.07 8.59
C LEU A 126 -7.30 -11.70 8.28
N HIS A 127 -6.97 -11.11 7.12
CA HIS A 127 -7.56 -9.83 6.73
C HIS A 127 -9.05 -9.95 6.43
N LEU A 128 -9.46 -11.06 5.79
CA LEU A 128 -10.87 -11.32 5.50
C LEU A 128 -11.67 -11.48 6.80
N MET A 129 -11.12 -12.21 7.76
CA MET A 129 -11.70 -12.38 9.09
C MET A 129 -11.90 -11.03 9.78
N VAL A 130 -10.86 -10.18 9.79
CA VAL A 130 -10.90 -8.86 10.43
C VAL A 130 -11.96 -7.97 9.78
N TRP A 131 -12.04 -7.90 8.44
CA TRP A 131 -13.07 -7.08 7.78
C TRP A 131 -14.49 -7.57 8.07
N LYS A 132 -14.71 -8.89 8.11
CA LYS A 132 -16.00 -9.47 8.52
C LYS A 132 -16.36 -9.10 9.95
N GLN A 133 -15.40 -9.17 10.87
CA GLN A 133 -15.59 -8.77 12.27
C GLN A 133 -15.85 -7.27 12.44
N LEU A 134 -15.34 -6.44 11.52
CA LEU A 134 -15.60 -5.00 11.49
C LEU A 134 -16.90 -4.62 10.76
N GLY A 135 -17.75 -5.60 10.42
CA GLY A 135 -19.07 -5.37 9.83
C GLY A 135 -19.11 -5.40 8.30
N CYS A 136 -18.01 -5.68 7.62
CA CYS A 136 -17.98 -5.74 6.15
C CYS A 136 -18.40 -7.12 5.60
N LYS A 137 -19.12 -7.10 4.49
CA LYS A 137 -19.30 -8.25 3.60
C LYS A 137 -18.03 -8.45 2.77
N VAL A 138 -17.61 -9.70 2.61
CA VAL A 138 -16.41 -10.07 1.84
C VAL A 138 -16.77 -11.17 0.85
N GLU A 139 -16.48 -10.95 -0.43
CA GLU A 139 -16.71 -11.88 -1.52
C GLU A 139 -15.44 -12.06 -2.37
N GLU A 140 -15.10 -13.30 -2.68
CA GLU A 140 -13.96 -13.64 -3.53
C GLU A 140 -14.42 -13.77 -4.99
N TRP A 141 -13.83 -12.96 -5.88
CA TRP A 141 -14.04 -12.99 -7.33
C TRP A 141 -12.79 -13.54 -8.01
N PRO A 142 -12.83 -13.96 -9.30
CA PRO A 142 -11.67 -14.57 -9.95
C PRO A 142 -10.38 -13.73 -9.87
N GLU A 143 -10.48 -12.42 -10.02
CA GLU A 143 -9.32 -11.51 -10.11
C GLU A 143 -9.09 -10.66 -8.86
N TYR A 144 -10.08 -10.57 -7.96
CA TYR A 144 -10.03 -9.67 -6.79
C TYR A 144 -10.95 -10.13 -5.66
N ILE A 145 -10.77 -9.52 -4.49
CA ILE A 145 -11.65 -9.65 -3.34
C ILE A 145 -12.49 -8.37 -3.23
N LEU A 146 -13.81 -8.51 -3.20
CA LEU A 146 -14.75 -7.43 -2.97
C LEU A 146 -15.02 -7.32 -1.47
N VAL A 147 -14.84 -6.12 -0.92
CA VAL A 147 -15.21 -5.81 0.47
C VAL A 147 -16.19 -4.64 0.45
N GLU A 148 -17.35 -4.81 1.07
CA GLU A 148 -18.44 -3.83 1.11
C GLU A 148 -18.99 -3.69 2.52
N GLY A 149 -19.24 -2.47 2.96
CA GLY A 149 -19.78 -2.15 4.27
C GLY A 149 -19.08 -0.99 4.94
N GLU A 150 -19.67 -0.56 6.05
CA GLU A 150 -19.11 0.46 6.93
C GLU A 150 -18.29 -0.23 8.04
N LEU A 151 -17.16 0.37 8.41
CA LEU A 151 -16.35 -0.13 9.51
C LEU A 151 -17.02 0.27 10.83
N THR A 152 -17.77 -0.64 11.43
CA THR A 152 -18.58 -0.37 12.63
C THR A 152 -17.90 -0.75 13.95
N GLY A 153 -16.69 -1.31 13.89
CA GLY A 153 -15.98 -1.86 15.04
C GLY A 153 -16.44 -3.27 15.40
N SER A 154 -15.63 -4.01 16.15
CA SER A 154 -16.02 -5.33 16.65
C SER A 154 -16.91 -5.15 17.89
N SER A 155 -18.13 -5.70 17.84
CA SER A 155 -18.99 -5.84 19.02
C SER A 155 -18.43 -6.87 19.99
#